data_AF-A0A976JI48-F1
#
_entry.id   AF-A0A976JI48-F1
#
_cell.length_a   1.000
_cell.length_b   1.000
_cell.length_c   1.000
_cell.angle_alpha   90.00
_cell.angle_beta   90.00
_cell.angle_gamma   90.00
#
_symmetry.space_group_name_H-M   'P 1'
#
loop_
_entity.id
_entity.type
_entity.pdbx_description
1 polymer ?
#
loop_
_entity_poly.entity_id
_entity_poly.type
_entity_poly.pdbx_seq_one_letter_code
_entity_poly.pdbx_strand_id
1 'polypeptide(L)'
;MDQTVMGQDQMPIKEADASLAFFEMDETFIPSPESINTYEVGRSFYQLGKIYYDKADLNKAEENFLKAIKCTEKPRDTFSIFKILGFLIRIASEKLEDEKAQSYIKQAEDLVEELTTVLGSLNSEYFYNVGIVKNYSGNFEEAKDNFEIAYKKSKEENEPELLAKTLLALAINCYNRKDFDGALDYLNQLNQLLKIIKKNYLCGAMYLFSAKIYLEMDLHEKALEFFTKANRTLQDKKCWNLYGYILLGKGAVYKRAGDFDKTLTYYNLALESIDQYTFKRLANLLKNEIEDVNDSSVDLYLDRTNRKIKERTLGTIDFKHRFVLLEILFLLAKNSGTYYDKEDLAKSIWKDEYNPLIHDKLIYTSVSRLRKLIEPKNDKGTKRKYIIRGKDGYTFNPMAKIRFHMESKVSNDKAIGNVELSSPV
;
A
#
# COMPACT_ATOMS: atom_id res chain seq x y z
N MET A 1 -73.93 -19.47 -7.46
CA MET A 1 -74.16 -18.63 -6.28
C MET A 1 -73.68 -19.45 -5.11
N ASP A 2 -72.39 -19.37 -4.85
CA ASP A 2 -71.80 -18.61 -3.71
C ASP A 2 -71.51 -19.61 -2.58
N GLN A 3 -70.44 -19.60 -1.80
CA GLN A 3 -69.21 -18.81 -1.76
C GLN A 3 -68.21 -19.62 -0.91
N THR A 4 -66.94 -19.48 -1.25
CA THR A 4 -65.73 -19.64 -0.43
C THR A 4 -65.88 -19.35 1.07
N VAL A 5 -65.31 -20.23 1.91
CA VAL A 5 -64.54 -19.87 3.13
C VAL A 5 -63.50 -20.98 3.38
N MET A 6 -62.22 -20.65 3.40
CA MET A 6 -61.10 -21.26 4.15
C MET A 6 -59.94 -20.27 3.93
N GLY A 7 -59.45 -19.53 4.91
CA GLY A 7 -58.82 -19.98 6.16
C GLY A 7 -57.46 -19.29 6.18
N GLN A 8 -57.35 -18.17 6.91
CA GLN A 8 -56.10 -17.41 7.07
C GLN A 8 -55.27 -18.07 8.16
N ASP A 9 -54.08 -18.56 7.79
CA ASP A 9 -52.97 -18.77 8.73
C ASP A 9 -51.80 -17.92 8.25
N GLN A 10 -51.51 -16.85 9.00
CA GLN A 10 -50.35 -15.99 8.81
C GLN A 10 -49.14 -16.60 9.55
N MET A 11 -48.08 -16.92 8.81
CA MET A 11 -46.73 -17.09 9.35
C MET A 11 -45.82 -15.94 8.92
N PRO A 12 -44.83 -15.55 9.75
CA PRO A 12 -44.06 -14.31 9.56
C PRO A 12 -43.04 -14.44 8.42
N ILE A 13 -43.09 -13.49 7.47
CA ILE A 13 -42.18 -13.37 6.34
C ILE A 13 -40.78 -13.04 6.87
N LYS A 14 -39.84 -13.99 6.74
CA LYS A 14 -38.41 -13.78 6.94
C LYS A 14 -37.83 -13.00 5.76
N GLU A 15 -37.02 -11.99 6.06
CA GLU A 15 -36.22 -11.18 5.14
C GLU A 15 -35.17 -12.02 4.39
N ALA A 16 -35.58 -12.76 3.35
CA ALA A 16 -34.66 -13.51 2.49
C ALA A 16 -34.79 -13.22 0.98
N ASP A 17 -35.83 -12.54 0.50
CA ASP A 17 -36.15 -12.54 -0.94
C ASP A 17 -36.16 -11.18 -1.66
N ALA A 18 -35.49 -10.14 -1.15
CA ALA A 18 -35.35 -8.90 -1.93
C ALA A 18 -34.36 -9.05 -3.13
N SER A 19 -33.43 -10.01 -3.08
CA SER A 19 -32.53 -10.34 -4.19
C SER A 19 -33.07 -11.40 -5.16
N LEU A 20 -34.11 -12.12 -4.76
CA LEU A 20 -34.79 -13.15 -5.57
C LEU A 20 -36.13 -12.67 -6.13
N ALA A 21 -36.74 -11.61 -5.58
CA ALA A 21 -37.93 -10.96 -6.15
C ALA A 21 -37.70 -10.32 -7.54
N PHE A 22 -36.45 -10.23 -8.00
CA PHE A 22 -36.11 -9.86 -9.39
C PHE A 22 -35.90 -11.06 -10.33
N PHE A 23 -35.90 -12.29 -9.80
CA PHE A 23 -35.69 -13.52 -10.57
C PHE A 23 -36.98 -14.29 -10.89
N GLU A 24 -38.11 -13.96 -10.26
CA GLU A 24 -39.44 -14.49 -10.63
C GLU A 24 -40.20 -13.56 -11.61
N MET A 25 -39.49 -12.70 -12.35
CA MET A 25 -40.08 -12.09 -13.55
C MET A 25 -39.83 -13.00 -14.75
N ASP A 26 -40.86 -13.77 -15.09
CA ASP A 26 -41.13 -14.39 -16.39
C ASP A 26 -39.91 -14.99 -17.11
N GLU A 27 -39.76 -16.33 -17.02
CA GLU A 27 -38.96 -17.11 -17.97
C GLU A 27 -39.40 -16.95 -19.45
N THR A 28 -40.41 -16.13 -19.72
CA THR A 28 -40.94 -15.77 -21.03
C THR A 28 -40.60 -14.34 -21.48
N PHE A 29 -39.99 -13.49 -20.64
CA PHE A 29 -39.53 -12.16 -21.08
C PHE A 29 -38.09 -12.22 -21.60
N ILE A 30 -37.91 -12.78 -22.79
CA ILE A 30 -36.72 -12.53 -23.60
C ILE A 30 -36.88 -11.11 -24.17
N PRO A 31 -36.07 -10.12 -23.77
CA PRO A 31 -36.17 -8.77 -24.34
C PRO A 31 -35.99 -8.88 -25.85
N SER A 32 -36.95 -8.37 -26.63
CA SER A 32 -36.78 -8.31 -28.07
C SER A 32 -35.57 -7.41 -28.40
N PRO A 33 -34.82 -7.68 -29.49
CA PRO A 33 -33.63 -6.89 -29.87
C PRO A 33 -33.88 -5.38 -30.04
N GLU A 34 -35.16 -4.97 -30.10
CA GLU A 34 -35.63 -3.60 -30.27
C GLU A 34 -35.88 -2.86 -28.94
N SER A 35 -35.73 -3.52 -27.79
CA SER A 35 -36.05 -2.98 -26.45
C SER A 35 -34.84 -2.66 -25.56
N ILE A 36 -33.62 -2.89 -26.04
CA ILE A 36 -32.42 -2.67 -25.23
C ILE A 36 -32.04 -1.18 -25.24
N ASN A 37 -32.28 -0.49 -24.12
CA ASN A 37 -31.93 0.92 -23.94
C ASN A 37 -30.40 1.08 -23.88
N THR A 38 -29.83 2.04 -24.62
CA THR A 38 -28.39 2.39 -24.58
C THR A 38 -27.88 2.58 -23.14
N TYR A 39 -28.72 3.12 -22.25
CA TYR A 39 -28.39 3.26 -20.83
C TYR A 39 -28.16 1.91 -20.11
N GLU A 40 -28.99 0.90 -20.37
CA GLU A 40 -28.86 -0.43 -19.77
C GLU A 40 -27.63 -1.17 -20.30
N VAL A 41 -27.31 -0.97 -21.59
CA VAL A 41 -26.08 -1.45 -22.22
C VAL A 41 -24.87 -0.82 -21.54
N GLY A 42 -24.87 0.51 -21.37
CA GLY A 42 -23.80 1.24 -20.69
C GLY A 42 -23.58 0.75 -19.26
N ARG A 43 -24.67 0.58 -18.50
CA ARG A 43 -24.63 0.03 -17.13
C ARG A 43 -24.07 -1.39 -17.11
N SER A 44 -24.44 -2.23 -18.07
CA SER A 44 -23.95 -3.61 -18.18
C SER A 44 -22.45 -3.65 -18.45
N PHE A 45 -21.97 -2.83 -19.39
CA PHE A 45 -20.54 -2.68 -19.65
C PHE A 45 -19.78 -2.16 -18.42
N TYR A 46 -20.34 -1.20 -17.69
CA TYR A 46 -19.72 -0.70 -16.45
C TYR A 46 -19.58 -1.82 -15.39
N GLN A 47 -20.62 -2.62 -15.17
CA GLN A 47 -20.55 -3.74 -14.22
C GLN A 47 -19.56 -4.81 -14.66
N LEU A 48 -19.52 -5.13 -15.96
CA LEU A 48 -18.56 -6.08 -16.51
C LEU A 48 -17.12 -5.56 -16.38
N GLY A 49 -16.90 -4.28 -16.65
CA GLY A 49 -15.62 -3.60 -16.43
C GLY A 49 -15.17 -3.70 -14.98
N LYS A 50 -16.07 -3.47 -14.02
CA LYS A 50 -15.79 -3.63 -12.59
C LYS A 50 -15.46 -5.08 -12.21
N ILE A 51 -16.17 -6.07 -12.75
CA ILE A 51 -15.88 -7.50 -12.49
C ILE A 51 -14.48 -7.87 -13.01
N TYR A 52 -14.13 -7.43 -14.23
CA TYR A 52 -12.79 -7.65 -14.77
C TYR A 52 -11.72 -6.92 -13.95
N TYR A 53 -12.00 -5.69 -13.53
CA TYR A 53 -11.12 -4.92 -12.65
C TYR A 53 -10.89 -5.65 -11.33
N ASP A 54 -11.94 -6.14 -10.66
CA ASP A 54 -11.82 -6.91 -9.42
C ASP A 54 -11.04 -8.21 -9.64
N LYS A 55 -11.16 -8.85 -10.82
CA LYS A 55 -10.40 -10.05 -11.20
C LYS A 55 -8.98 -9.78 -11.69
N ALA A 56 -8.50 -8.53 -11.62
CA ALA A 56 -7.18 -8.10 -12.10
C ALA A 56 -6.97 -8.23 -13.63
N ASP A 57 -8.03 -8.38 -14.44
CA ASP A 57 -7.95 -8.33 -15.91
C ASP A 57 -8.13 -6.88 -16.37
N LEU A 58 -7.08 -6.07 -16.25
CA LEU A 58 -7.18 -4.62 -16.51
C LEU A 58 -7.44 -4.29 -17.99
N ASN A 59 -7.03 -5.16 -18.91
CA ASN A 59 -7.26 -4.96 -20.35
C ASN A 59 -8.75 -5.04 -20.69
N LYS A 60 -9.42 -6.11 -20.23
CA LYS A 60 -10.87 -6.22 -20.43
C LYS A 60 -11.65 -5.22 -19.59
N ALA A 61 -11.14 -4.86 -18.41
CA ALA A 61 -11.73 -3.79 -17.62
C ALA A 61 -11.76 -2.47 -18.40
N GLU A 62 -10.62 -2.04 -18.93
CA GLU A 62 -10.49 -0.82 -19.75
C GLU A 62 -11.41 -0.86 -20.97
N GLU A 63 -11.42 -1.96 -21.72
CA GLU A 63 -12.28 -2.12 -22.90
C GLU A 63 -13.76 -1.92 -22.55
N ASN A 64 -14.23 -2.54 -21.46
CA ASN A 64 -15.61 -2.43 -21.03
C ASN A 64 -15.95 -1.04 -20.47
N PHE A 65 -15.03 -0.39 -19.75
CA PHE A 65 -15.21 0.99 -19.32
C PHE A 65 -15.29 1.96 -20.50
N LEU A 66 -14.48 1.76 -21.55
CA LEU A 66 -14.56 2.54 -22.79
C LEU A 66 -15.83 2.28 -23.61
N LYS A 67 -16.42 1.08 -23.51
CA LYS A 67 -17.75 0.82 -24.08
C LYS A 67 -18.84 1.50 -23.24
N ALA A 68 -18.73 1.44 -21.91
CA ALA A 68 -19.69 2.06 -21.01
C ALA A 68 -19.76 3.58 -21.20
N ILE A 69 -18.62 4.27 -21.31
CA ILE A 69 -18.58 5.74 -21.48
C ILE A 69 -19.24 6.19 -22.78
N LYS A 70 -19.13 5.40 -23.86
CA LYS A 70 -19.79 5.69 -25.16
C LYS A 70 -21.32 5.59 -25.10
N CYS A 71 -21.85 4.93 -24.08
CA CYS A 71 -23.29 4.77 -23.85
C CYS A 71 -23.84 5.80 -22.83
N THR A 72 -23.04 6.77 -22.40
CA THR A 72 -23.46 7.80 -21.43
C THR A 72 -23.85 9.10 -22.14
N GLU A 73 -24.85 9.79 -21.60
CA GLU A 73 -25.31 11.07 -22.12
C GLU A 73 -25.23 12.17 -21.06
N LYS A 74 -24.64 13.32 -21.42
CA LYS A 74 -24.61 14.52 -20.56
C LYS A 74 -25.92 15.32 -20.73
N PRO A 75 -26.45 15.95 -19.66
CA PRO A 75 -25.90 16.04 -18.30
C PRO A 75 -26.35 14.89 -17.38
N ARG A 76 -27.19 13.97 -17.87
CA ARG A 76 -27.84 12.93 -17.07
C ARG A 76 -26.86 11.98 -16.38
N ASP A 77 -25.86 11.51 -17.10
CA ASP A 77 -24.98 10.43 -16.63
C ASP A 77 -23.63 10.91 -16.08
N THR A 78 -23.52 12.19 -15.73
CA THR A 78 -22.22 12.80 -15.41
C THR A 78 -21.48 12.12 -14.25
N PHE A 79 -22.19 11.72 -13.18
CA PHE A 79 -21.58 10.98 -12.07
C PHE A 79 -21.11 9.57 -12.47
N SER A 80 -21.78 8.94 -13.44
CA SER A 80 -21.33 7.68 -14.02
C SER A 80 -20.05 7.88 -14.85
N ILE A 81 -19.96 8.99 -15.60
CA ILE A 81 -18.76 9.37 -16.35
C ILE A 81 -17.58 9.58 -15.39
N PHE A 82 -17.75 10.31 -14.27
CA PHE A 82 -16.70 10.45 -13.24
C PHE A 82 -16.20 9.11 -12.72
N LYS A 83 -17.12 8.18 -12.42
CA LYS A 83 -16.76 6.83 -11.94
C LYS A 83 -15.95 6.07 -12.99
N ILE A 84 -16.39 6.08 -14.25
CA ILE A 84 -15.70 5.41 -15.35
C ILE A 84 -14.31 6.02 -15.57
N LEU A 85 -14.19 7.35 -15.63
CA LEU A 85 -12.91 8.04 -15.75
C LEU A 85 -11.99 7.70 -14.59
N GLY A 86 -12.50 7.62 -13.35
CA GLY A 86 -11.72 7.21 -12.19
C GLY A 86 -11.08 5.82 -12.32
N PHE A 87 -11.82 4.85 -12.87
CA PHE A 87 -11.25 3.53 -13.19
C PHE A 87 -10.23 3.59 -14.32
N LEU A 88 -10.52 4.32 -15.40
CA LEU A 88 -9.61 4.46 -16.55
C LEU A 88 -8.28 5.12 -16.14
N ILE A 89 -8.31 6.16 -15.31
CA ILE A 89 -7.12 6.84 -14.78
C ILE A 89 -6.25 5.85 -13.97
N ARG A 90 -6.85 5.02 -13.13
CA ARG A 90 -6.11 4.00 -12.35
C ARG A 90 -5.50 2.93 -13.22
N ILE A 91 -6.25 2.44 -14.20
CA ILE A 91 -5.74 1.42 -15.13
C ILE A 91 -4.58 2.01 -15.94
N ALA A 92 -4.72 3.23 -16.46
CA ALA A 92 -3.65 3.91 -17.18
C ALA A 92 -2.43 4.16 -16.29
N SER A 93 -2.62 4.59 -15.03
CA SER A 93 -1.52 4.78 -14.07
C SER A 93 -0.81 3.46 -13.74
N GLU A 94 -1.55 2.36 -13.55
CA GLU A 94 -0.96 1.04 -13.30
C GLU A 94 -0.16 0.52 -14.50
N LYS A 95 -0.65 0.78 -15.71
CA LYS A 95 0.02 0.42 -16.97
C LYS A 95 1.16 1.36 -17.34
N LEU A 96 1.39 2.44 -16.58
CA LEU A 96 2.33 3.52 -16.88
C LEU A 96 2.07 4.17 -18.25
N GLU A 97 0.79 4.39 -18.58
CA GLU A 97 0.32 5.07 -19.79
C GLU A 97 0.01 6.55 -19.47
N ASP A 98 1.06 7.32 -19.17
CA ASP A 98 0.96 8.67 -18.62
C ASP A 98 0.13 9.63 -19.49
N GLU A 99 0.30 9.58 -20.82
CA GLU A 99 -0.45 10.42 -21.76
C GLU A 99 -1.96 10.14 -21.71
N LYS A 100 -2.36 8.85 -21.62
CA LYS A 100 -3.77 8.48 -21.47
C LYS A 100 -4.31 8.93 -20.13
N ALA A 101 -3.55 8.70 -19.04
CA ALA A 101 -3.96 9.12 -17.71
C ALA A 101 -4.22 10.63 -17.64
N GLN A 102 -3.32 11.44 -18.20
CA GLN A 102 -3.49 12.90 -18.29
C GLN A 102 -4.68 13.31 -19.16
N SER A 103 -4.93 12.62 -20.27
CA SER A 103 -6.12 12.86 -21.09
C SER A 103 -7.42 12.60 -20.32
N TYR A 104 -7.49 11.52 -19.54
CA TYR A 104 -8.66 11.21 -18.73
C TYR A 104 -8.82 12.16 -17.53
N ILE A 105 -7.71 12.58 -16.90
CA ILE A 105 -7.73 13.60 -15.84
C ILE A 105 -8.29 14.90 -16.39
N LYS A 106 -7.81 15.36 -17.55
CA LYS A 106 -8.31 16.57 -18.20
C LYS A 106 -9.80 16.47 -18.52
N GLN A 107 -10.26 15.34 -19.06
CA GLN A 107 -11.70 15.11 -19.30
C GLN A 107 -12.53 15.19 -18.01
N ALA A 108 -11.98 14.76 -16.87
CA ALA A 108 -12.66 14.87 -15.59
C ALA A 108 -12.66 16.32 -15.06
N GLU A 109 -11.58 17.08 -15.27
CA GLU A 109 -11.51 18.51 -14.95
C GLU A 109 -12.53 19.32 -15.77
N ASP A 110 -12.57 19.12 -17.09
CA ASP A 110 -13.56 19.75 -17.99
C ASP A 110 -14.99 19.41 -17.55
N LEU A 111 -15.22 18.18 -17.08
CA LEU A 111 -16.53 17.74 -16.60
C LEU A 111 -16.96 18.44 -15.29
N VAL A 112 -16.01 18.76 -14.41
CA VAL A 112 -16.28 19.54 -13.18
C VAL A 112 -16.74 20.95 -13.54
N GLU A 113 -16.07 21.59 -14.51
CA GLU A 113 -16.42 22.94 -14.97
C GLU A 113 -17.83 22.96 -15.57
N GLU A 114 -18.12 22.02 -16.49
CA GLU A 114 -19.46 21.87 -17.07
C GLU A 114 -20.53 21.66 -15.99
N LEU A 115 -20.30 20.76 -15.03
CA LEU A 115 -21.29 20.46 -13.99
C LEU A 115 -21.61 21.66 -13.11
N THR A 116 -20.61 22.51 -12.85
CA THR A 116 -20.76 23.73 -12.05
C THR A 116 -21.68 24.74 -12.74
N THR A 117 -21.71 24.76 -14.07
CA THR A 117 -22.63 25.62 -14.84
C THR A 117 -24.06 25.09 -14.92
N VAL A 118 -24.24 23.76 -14.82
CA VAL A 118 -25.53 23.09 -15.01
C VAL A 118 -26.28 22.88 -13.69
N LEU A 119 -25.58 22.62 -12.58
CA LEU A 119 -26.23 22.37 -11.30
C LEU A 119 -26.62 23.65 -10.57
N GLY A 120 -27.90 23.77 -10.23
CA GLY A 120 -28.40 24.83 -9.35
C GLY A 120 -28.02 24.67 -7.87
N SER A 121 -27.60 23.46 -7.45
CA SER A 121 -27.10 23.18 -6.10
C SER A 121 -26.03 22.09 -6.13
N LEU A 122 -24.95 22.31 -5.39
CA LEU A 122 -23.80 21.41 -5.31
C LEU A 122 -23.99 20.45 -4.13
N ASN A 123 -24.31 19.18 -4.39
CA ASN A 123 -24.51 18.16 -3.34
C ASN A 123 -23.18 17.54 -2.87
N SER A 124 -23.25 16.61 -1.90
CA SER A 124 -22.07 15.89 -1.42
C SER A 124 -21.31 15.14 -2.53
N GLU A 125 -22.01 14.53 -3.51
CA GLU A 125 -21.38 13.76 -4.60
C GLU A 125 -20.55 14.66 -5.52
N TYR A 126 -20.98 15.90 -5.78
CA TYR A 126 -20.19 16.90 -6.50
C TYR A 126 -18.84 17.14 -5.81
N PHE A 127 -18.86 17.57 -4.53
CA PHE A 127 -17.64 17.91 -3.80
C PHE A 127 -16.70 16.70 -3.67
N TYR A 128 -17.25 15.50 -3.50
CA TYR A 128 -16.45 14.28 -3.51
C TYR A 128 -15.72 14.09 -4.84
N ASN A 129 -16.41 14.24 -5.98
CA ASN A 129 -15.78 14.07 -7.30
C ASN A 129 -14.76 15.18 -7.59
N VAL A 130 -15.02 16.43 -7.22
CA VAL A 130 -14.02 17.52 -7.31
C VAL A 130 -12.78 17.17 -6.51
N GLY A 131 -12.95 16.70 -5.28
CA GLY A 131 -11.84 16.25 -4.44
C GLY A 131 -11.04 15.11 -5.08
N ILE A 132 -11.72 14.12 -5.67
CA ILE A 132 -11.07 13.01 -6.40
C ILE A 132 -10.26 13.52 -7.59
N VAL A 133 -10.82 14.41 -8.41
CA VAL A 133 -10.13 14.99 -9.58
C VAL A 133 -8.90 15.78 -9.15
N LYS A 134 -9.02 16.64 -8.13
CA LYS A 134 -7.88 17.39 -7.57
C LYS A 134 -6.80 16.47 -7.01
N ASN A 135 -7.19 15.34 -6.43
CA ASN A 135 -6.25 14.32 -5.95
C ASN A 135 -5.48 13.66 -7.11
N TYR A 136 -6.15 13.37 -8.24
CA TYR A 136 -5.49 12.87 -9.44
C TYR A 136 -4.48 13.87 -10.01
N SER A 137 -4.81 15.17 -9.98
CA SER A 137 -3.91 16.26 -10.42
C SER A 137 -2.80 16.58 -9.40
N GLY A 138 -2.75 15.90 -8.24
CA GLY A 138 -1.73 16.08 -7.21
C GLY A 138 -1.96 17.26 -6.25
N ASN A 139 -3.09 17.96 -6.37
CA ASN A 139 -3.45 19.09 -5.51
C ASN A 139 -4.11 18.61 -4.22
N PHE A 140 -3.32 18.02 -3.31
CA PHE A 140 -3.82 17.39 -2.09
C PHE A 140 -4.51 18.36 -1.12
N GLU A 141 -4.12 19.64 -1.06
CA GLU A 141 -4.76 20.61 -0.16
C GLU A 141 -6.18 20.94 -0.62
N GLU A 142 -6.35 21.32 -1.89
CA GLU A 142 -7.68 21.56 -2.47
C GLU A 142 -8.56 20.31 -2.44
N ALA A 143 -7.95 19.12 -2.64
CA ALA A 143 -8.68 17.85 -2.51
C ALA A 143 -9.24 17.66 -1.10
N LYS A 144 -8.46 18.00 -0.06
CA LYS A 144 -8.92 17.92 1.34
C LYS A 144 -10.11 18.83 1.58
N ASP A 145 -10.04 20.09 1.20
CA ASP A 145 -11.12 21.06 1.43
C ASP A 145 -12.43 20.56 0.82
N ASN A 146 -12.37 20.05 -0.41
CA ASN A 146 -13.53 19.47 -1.08
C ASN A 146 -14.03 18.19 -0.39
N PHE A 147 -13.14 17.30 0.04
CA PHE A 147 -13.56 16.10 0.79
C PHE A 147 -14.18 16.44 2.15
N GLU A 148 -13.72 17.47 2.85
CA GLU A 148 -14.32 17.91 4.11
C GLU A 148 -15.73 18.47 3.90
N ILE A 149 -15.96 19.20 2.80
CA ILE A 149 -17.31 19.65 2.43
C ILE A 149 -18.19 18.44 2.10
N ALA A 150 -17.69 17.49 1.28
CA ALA A 150 -18.41 16.27 0.95
C ALA A 150 -18.76 15.44 2.21
N TYR A 151 -17.85 15.40 3.20
CA TYR A 151 -18.06 14.71 4.46
C TYR A 151 -19.19 15.35 5.29
N LYS A 152 -19.19 16.68 5.41
CA LYS A 152 -20.26 17.41 6.12
C LYS A 152 -21.61 17.21 5.43
N LYS A 153 -21.65 17.41 4.11
CA LYS A 153 -22.87 17.27 3.32
C LYS A 153 -23.42 15.84 3.29
N SER A 154 -22.57 14.83 3.14
CA SER A 154 -23.03 13.43 3.14
C SER A 154 -23.65 13.01 4.48
N LYS A 155 -23.26 13.63 5.60
CA LYS A 155 -23.96 13.48 6.88
C LYS A 155 -25.31 14.18 6.91
N GLU A 156 -25.37 15.42 6.43
CA GLU A 156 -26.61 16.22 6.38
C GLU A 156 -27.65 15.59 5.44
N GLU A 157 -27.18 15.07 4.30
CA GLU A 157 -27.98 14.42 3.25
C GLU A 157 -28.31 12.94 3.60
N ASN A 158 -27.76 12.39 4.68
CA ASN A 158 -27.90 10.98 5.09
C ASN A 158 -27.49 9.98 3.98
N GLU A 159 -26.33 10.20 3.36
CA GLU A 159 -25.77 9.38 2.29
C GLU A 159 -24.61 8.50 2.80
N PRO A 160 -24.88 7.36 3.46
CA PRO A 160 -23.85 6.57 4.14
C PRO A 160 -22.84 5.93 3.19
N GLU A 161 -23.24 5.60 1.96
CA GLU A 161 -22.31 5.03 0.97
C GLU A 161 -21.26 6.05 0.54
N LEU A 162 -21.69 7.28 0.26
CA LEU A 162 -20.79 8.36 -0.13
C LEU A 162 -19.94 8.83 1.05
N LEU A 163 -20.52 8.90 2.26
CA LEU A 163 -19.78 9.18 3.48
C LEU A 163 -18.63 8.17 3.68
N ALA A 164 -18.87 6.89 3.43
CA ALA A 164 -17.85 5.85 3.54
C ALA A 164 -16.71 6.04 2.52
N LYS A 165 -17.03 6.37 1.26
CA LYS A 165 -16.01 6.68 0.25
C LYS A 165 -15.21 7.92 0.61
N THR A 166 -15.88 8.96 1.10
CA THR A 166 -15.27 10.23 1.50
C THR A 166 -14.32 10.05 2.68
N LEU A 167 -14.70 9.25 3.68
CA LEU A 167 -13.83 8.89 4.80
C LEU A 167 -12.55 8.18 4.33
N LEU A 168 -12.66 7.25 3.38
CA LEU A 168 -11.46 6.62 2.80
C LEU A 168 -10.60 7.65 2.04
N ALA A 169 -11.22 8.53 1.25
CA ALA A 169 -10.52 9.55 0.49
C ALA A 169 -9.75 10.53 1.41
N LEU A 170 -10.38 10.97 2.50
CA LEU A 170 -9.74 11.79 3.55
C LEU A 170 -8.57 11.07 4.20
N ALA A 171 -8.74 9.79 4.57
CA ALA A 171 -7.65 9.00 5.14
C ALA A 171 -6.43 8.89 4.21
N ILE A 172 -6.66 8.66 2.91
CA ILE A 172 -5.60 8.60 1.90
C ILE A 172 -4.94 9.96 1.72
N ASN A 173 -5.72 11.04 1.72
CA ASN A 173 -5.21 12.40 1.64
C ASN A 173 -4.29 12.72 2.84
N CYS A 174 -4.74 12.42 4.07
CA CYS A 174 -3.94 12.54 5.30
C CYS A 174 -2.66 11.69 5.22
N TYR A 175 -2.76 10.43 4.76
CA TYR A 175 -1.59 9.57 4.56
C TYR A 175 -0.56 10.19 3.60
N ASN A 176 -1.00 10.71 2.45
CA ASN A 176 -0.12 11.37 1.48
C ASN A 176 0.55 12.63 2.05
N ARG A 177 -0.13 13.31 2.99
CA ARG A 177 0.39 14.47 3.73
C ARG A 177 1.22 14.09 4.96
N LYS A 178 1.41 12.79 5.23
CA LYS A 178 2.10 12.24 6.41
C LYS A 178 1.42 12.55 7.75
N ASP A 179 0.13 12.89 7.72
CA ASP A 179 -0.72 12.99 8.91
C ASP A 179 -1.32 11.60 9.23
N PHE A 180 -0.53 10.78 9.91
CA PHE A 180 -0.90 9.39 10.18
C PHE A 180 -1.99 9.25 11.25
N ASP A 181 -1.98 10.12 12.27
CA ASP A 181 -2.99 10.10 13.33
C ASP A 181 -4.36 10.51 12.80
N GLY A 182 -4.43 11.58 12.00
CA GLY A 182 -5.67 11.99 11.32
C GLY A 182 -6.18 10.93 10.35
N ALA A 183 -5.27 10.27 9.61
CA ALA A 183 -5.65 9.18 8.72
C ALA A 183 -6.29 7.99 9.48
N LEU A 184 -5.73 7.61 10.63
CA LEU A 184 -6.28 6.53 11.46
C LEU A 184 -7.65 6.90 12.06
N ASP A 185 -7.88 8.15 12.42
CA ASP A 185 -9.20 8.59 12.92
C ASP A 185 -10.29 8.40 11.85
N TYR A 186 -10.04 8.87 10.62
CA TYR A 186 -10.99 8.67 9.51
C TYR A 186 -11.19 7.19 9.18
N LEU A 187 -10.15 6.35 9.22
CA LEU A 187 -10.29 4.90 9.02
C LEU A 187 -11.07 4.21 10.15
N ASN A 188 -10.96 4.70 11.38
CA ASN A 188 -11.76 4.19 12.50
C ASN A 188 -13.24 4.54 12.34
N GLN A 189 -13.55 5.77 11.94
CA GLN A 189 -14.93 6.18 11.59
C GLN A 189 -15.48 5.32 10.45
N LEU A 190 -14.67 5.08 9.40
CA LEU A 190 -15.05 4.23 8.27
C LEU A 190 -15.33 2.79 8.72
N ASN A 191 -14.51 2.23 9.61
CA ASN A 191 -14.68 0.89 10.12
C ASN A 191 -16.01 0.74 10.88
N GLN A 192 -16.42 1.76 11.65
CA GLN A 192 -17.71 1.76 12.32
C GLN A 192 -18.87 1.76 11.32
N LEU A 193 -18.79 2.59 10.29
CA LEU A 193 -19.81 2.70 9.24
C LEU A 193 -19.92 1.42 8.40
N LEU A 194 -18.79 0.78 8.06
CA LEU A 194 -18.75 -0.44 7.26
C LEU A 194 -19.37 -1.67 7.93
N LYS A 195 -19.51 -1.66 9.27
CA LYS A 195 -20.30 -2.68 9.98
C LYS A 195 -21.78 -2.64 9.61
N ILE A 196 -22.26 -1.50 9.13
CA ILE A 196 -23.67 -1.26 8.75
C ILE A 196 -23.85 -1.52 7.25
N ILE A 197 -23.09 -0.84 6.38
CA ILE A 197 -23.32 -0.84 4.91
C ILE A 197 -22.69 -2.02 4.14
N LYS A 198 -21.94 -2.90 4.80
CA LYS A 198 -21.36 -4.14 4.24
C LYS A 198 -20.72 -4.02 2.84
N LYS A 199 -19.81 -3.06 2.64
CA LYS A 199 -19.03 -2.89 1.39
C LYS A 199 -17.65 -3.55 1.49
N ASN A 200 -17.53 -4.80 1.06
CA ASN A 200 -16.30 -5.59 1.26
C ASN A 200 -15.05 -5.03 0.56
N TYR A 201 -15.17 -4.54 -0.67
CA TYR A 201 -14.03 -3.93 -1.37
C TYR A 201 -13.49 -2.72 -0.59
N LEU A 202 -14.40 -1.85 -0.12
CA LEU A 202 -14.05 -0.68 0.67
C LEU A 202 -13.44 -1.06 2.03
N CYS A 203 -13.94 -2.13 2.65
CA CYS A 203 -13.36 -2.72 3.86
C CYS A 203 -11.95 -3.26 3.65
N GLY A 204 -11.71 -3.95 2.53
CA GLY A 204 -10.38 -4.41 2.13
C GLY A 204 -9.40 -3.25 1.91
N ALA A 205 -9.83 -2.20 1.19
CA ALA A 205 -9.04 -1.00 0.98
C ALA A 205 -8.74 -0.25 2.29
N MET A 206 -9.71 -0.13 3.19
CA MET A 206 -9.53 0.45 4.52
C MET A 206 -8.46 -0.30 5.33
N TYR A 207 -8.52 -1.64 5.37
CA TYR A 207 -7.50 -2.43 6.07
C TYR A 207 -6.12 -2.31 5.41
N LEU A 208 -6.05 -2.24 4.08
CA LEU A 208 -4.81 -2.02 3.35
C LEU A 208 -4.16 -0.69 3.74
N PHE A 209 -4.91 0.41 3.76
CA PHE A 209 -4.39 1.73 4.16
C PHE A 209 -4.04 1.80 5.64
N SER A 210 -4.82 1.16 6.52
CA SER A 210 -4.47 1.03 7.94
C SER A 210 -3.11 0.33 8.10
N ALA A 211 -2.88 -0.74 7.32
CA ALA A 211 -1.61 -1.48 7.36
C ALA A 211 -0.42 -0.64 6.87
N LYS A 212 -0.61 0.16 5.81
CA LYS A 212 0.41 1.11 5.32
C LYS A 212 0.75 2.16 6.39
N ILE A 213 -0.25 2.72 7.07
CA ILE A 213 -0.02 3.67 8.17
C ILE A 213 0.75 3.02 9.32
N TYR A 214 0.34 1.83 9.76
CA TYR A 214 1.08 1.12 10.81
C TYR A 214 2.50 0.76 10.41
N LEU A 215 2.75 0.48 9.13
CA LEU A 215 4.10 0.30 8.61
C LEU A 215 4.92 1.59 8.71
N GLU A 216 4.34 2.75 8.37
CA GLU A 216 4.99 4.06 8.52
C GLU A 216 5.25 4.46 9.97
N MET A 217 4.46 3.96 10.92
CA MET A 217 4.66 4.15 12.35
C MET A 217 5.60 3.08 12.98
N ASP A 218 6.25 2.24 12.17
CA ASP A 218 7.10 1.11 12.61
C ASP A 218 6.39 0.08 13.52
N LEU A 219 5.05 0.02 13.46
CA LEU A 219 4.23 -0.95 14.17
C LEU A 219 4.06 -2.23 13.33
N HIS A 220 5.15 -2.96 13.13
CA HIS A 220 5.25 -4.09 12.20
C HIS A 220 4.22 -5.21 12.43
N GLU A 221 3.97 -5.61 13.68
CA GLU A 221 3.02 -6.67 13.99
C GLU A 221 1.58 -6.27 13.61
N LYS A 222 1.17 -5.04 13.94
CA LYS A 222 -0.12 -4.49 13.56
C LYS A 222 -0.25 -4.36 12.04
N ALA A 223 0.80 -3.89 11.37
CA ALA A 223 0.82 -3.81 9.91
C ALA A 223 0.56 -5.18 9.27
N LEU A 224 1.25 -6.25 9.71
CA LEU A 224 1.03 -7.61 9.21
C LEU A 224 -0.37 -8.14 9.51
N GLU A 225 -0.91 -7.86 10.68
CA GLU A 225 -2.29 -8.22 11.04
C GLU A 225 -3.29 -7.58 10.07
N PHE A 226 -3.16 -6.27 9.83
CA PHE A 226 -4.07 -5.53 8.96
C PHE A 226 -3.90 -5.90 7.48
N PHE A 227 -2.68 -6.13 6.98
CA PHE A 227 -2.48 -6.70 5.63
C PHE A 227 -3.14 -8.07 5.50
N THR A 228 -3.15 -8.88 6.57
CA THR A 228 -3.80 -10.19 6.57
C THR A 228 -5.33 -10.07 6.59
N LYS A 229 -5.88 -9.11 7.34
CA LYS A 229 -7.31 -8.77 7.29
C LYS A 229 -7.73 -8.30 5.88
N ALA A 230 -6.97 -7.37 5.29
CA ALA A 230 -7.21 -6.89 3.93
C ALA A 230 -7.24 -8.05 2.93
N ASN A 231 -6.26 -8.95 2.99
CA ASN A 231 -6.20 -10.12 2.11
C ASN A 231 -7.43 -11.02 2.26
N ARG A 232 -7.79 -11.39 3.49
CA ARG A 232 -8.96 -12.27 3.74
C ARG A 232 -10.24 -11.65 3.19
N THR A 233 -10.50 -10.38 3.52
CA THR A 233 -11.71 -9.67 3.08
C THR A 233 -11.83 -9.59 1.56
N LEU A 234 -10.72 -9.38 0.84
CA LEU A 234 -10.73 -9.29 -0.62
C LEU A 234 -10.80 -10.66 -1.29
N GLN A 235 -10.13 -11.68 -0.74
CA GLN A 235 -10.17 -13.05 -1.24
C GLN A 235 -11.57 -13.67 -1.11
N ASP A 236 -12.28 -13.43 -0.02
CA ASP A 236 -13.66 -13.90 0.18
C ASP A 236 -14.62 -13.44 -0.93
N LYS A 237 -14.31 -12.32 -1.60
CA LYS A 237 -15.07 -11.77 -2.72
C LYS A 237 -14.36 -11.88 -4.07
N LYS A 238 -13.25 -12.62 -4.14
CA LYS A 238 -12.48 -12.84 -5.36
C LYS A 238 -12.02 -11.51 -6.01
N CYS A 239 -11.70 -10.52 -5.18
CA CYS A 239 -11.09 -9.25 -5.58
C CYS A 239 -9.56 -9.41 -5.53
N TRP A 240 -8.94 -9.68 -6.68
CA TRP A 240 -7.53 -10.03 -6.82
C TRP A 240 -6.64 -8.82 -7.20
N ASN A 241 -7.22 -7.73 -7.67
CA ASN A 241 -6.49 -6.53 -8.11
C ASN A 241 -5.56 -5.89 -7.08
N LEU A 242 -5.86 -6.00 -5.78
CA LEU A 242 -5.01 -5.47 -4.72
C LEU A 242 -4.08 -6.54 -4.10
N TYR A 243 -4.15 -7.79 -4.54
CA TYR A 243 -3.41 -8.89 -3.93
C TYR A 243 -1.89 -8.69 -4.00
N GLY A 244 -1.38 -8.34 -5.19
CA GLY A 244 0.05 -8.06 -5.37
C GLY A 244 0.54 -6.88 -4.51
N TYR A 245 -0.28 -5.84 -4.35
CA TYR A 245 0.01 -4.70 -3.46
C TYR A 245 0.02 -5.08 -1.98
N ILE A 246 -0.85 -5.98 -1.55
CA ILE A 246 -0.84 -6.51 -0.18
C ILE A 246 0.46 -7.30 0.07
N LEU A 247 0.90 -8.11 -0.88
CA LEU A 247 2.14 -8.87 -0.78
C LEU A 247 3.38 -7.94 -0.77
N LEU A 248 3.40 -6.92 -1.63
CA LEU A 248 4.40 -5.84 -1.58
C LEU A 248 4.44 -5.20 -0.18
N GLY A 249 3.28 -4.84 0.38
CA GLY A 249 3.19 -4.27 1.72
C GLY A 249 3.75 -5.19 2.80
N LYS A 250 3.42 -6.49 2.77
CA LYS A 250 3.99 -7.49 3.69
C LYS A 250 5.50 -7.62 3.55
N GLY A 251 6.01 -7.67 2.31
CA GLY A 251 7.45 -7.70 2.04
C GLY A 251 8.16 -6.46 2.60
N ALA A 252 7.55 -5.28 2.47
CA ALA A 252 8.05 -4.03 3.02
C ALA A 252 8.09 -4.04 4.57
N VAL A 253 7.11 -4.66 5.23
CA VAL A 253 7.16 -4.86 6.69
C VAL A 253 8.37 -5.71 7.08
N TYR A 254 8.58 -6.86 6.43
CA TYR A 254 9.73 -7.71 6.73
C TYR A 254 11.06 -7.04 6.37
N LYS A 255 11.07 -6.20 5.33
CA LYS A 255 12.23 -5.41 4.94
C LYS A 255 12.61 -4.42 6.04
N ARG A 256 11.63 -3.70 6.60
CA ARG A 256 11.85 -2.80 7.75
C ARG A 256 12.21 -3.57 9.02
N ALA A 257 11.70 -4.80 9.21
CA ALA A 257 12.08 -5.66 10.33
C ALA A 257 13.46 -6.36 10.17
N GLY A 258 14.13 -6.19 9.02
CA GLY A 258 15.42 -6.81 8.70
C GLY A 258 15.38 -8.29 8.34
N ASP A 259 14.19 -8.87 8.10
CA ASP A 259 14.01 -10.27 7.68
C ASP A 259 13.96 -10.37 6.14
N PHE A 260 15.12 -10.16 5.53
CA PHE A 260 15.27 -10.07 4.09
C PHE A 260 14.93 -11.35 3.33
N ASP A 261 15.02 -12.52 3.95
CA ASP A 261 14.69 -13.79 3.30
C ASP A 261 13.16 -13.87 3.10
N LYS A 262 12.39 -13.48 4.13
CA LYS A 262 10.93 -13.31 3.98
C LYS A 262 10.59 -12.16 3.05
N THR A 263 11.32 -11.04 3.08
CA THR A 263 11.14 -9.94 2.14
C THR A 263 11.19 -10.43 0.69
N LEU A 264 12.25 -11.14 0.30
CA LEU A 264 12.39 -11.71 -1.04
C LEU A 264 11.28 -12.72 -1.34
N THR A 265 10.92 -13.56 -0.37
CA THR A 265 9.82 -14.52 -0.51
C THR A 265 8.51 -13.81 -0.86
N TYR A 266 8.14 -12.75 -0.13
CA TYR A 266 6.91 -12.00 -0.37
C TYR A 266 6.95 -11.20 -1.68
N TYR A 267 8.09 -10.58 -2.02
CA TYR A 267 8.21 -9.83 -3.27
C TYR A 267 8.18 -10.75 -4.51
N ASN A 268 8.86 -11.90 -4.46
CA ASN A 268 8.80 -12.88 -5.54
C ASN A 268 7.38 -13.45 -5.69
N LEU A 269 6.72 -13.77 -4.58
CA LEU A 269 5.33 -14.21 -4.60
C LEU A 269 4.41 -13.13 -5.21
N ALA A 270 4.66 -11.85 -4.91
CA ALA A 270 3.92 -10.75 -5.51
C ALA A 270 4.12 -10.68 -7.03
N LEU A 271 5.37 -10.79 -7.50
CA LEU A 271 5.70 -10.79 -8.93
C LEU A 271 5.08 -11.97 -9.69
N GLU A 272 5.05 -13.16 -9.07
CA GLU A 272 4.44 -14.35 -9.67
C GLU A 272 2.90 -14.25 -9.68
N SER A 273 2.32 -13.45 -8.78
CA SER A 273 0.87 -13.30 -8.66
C SER A 273 0.23 -12.31 -9.63
N ILE A 274 1.03 -11.56 -10.39
CA ILE A 274 0.56 -10.50 -11.30
C ILE A 274 0.99 -10.75 -12.73
N ASP A 275 0.20 -10.27 -13.69
CA ASP A 275 0.66 -10.13 -15.08
C ASP A 275 1.55 -8.89 -15.19
N GLN A 276 2.87 -9.10 -15.30
CA GLN A 276 3.87 -8.02 -15.35
C GLN A 276 3.74 -7.09 -16.56
N TYR A 277 3.09 -7.53 -17.64
CA TYR A 277 2.85 -6.69 -18.81
C TYR A 277 1.71 -5.69 -18.59
N THR A 278 0.76 -6.06 -17.73
CA THR A 278 -0.41 -5.27 -17.40
C THR A 278 -0.19 -4.44 -16.12
N PHE A 279 0.33 -5.04 -15.05
CA PHE A 279 0.69 -4.38 -13.79
C PHE A 279 2.12 -3.83 -13.81
N LYS A 280 2.42 -2.95 -14.77
CA LYS A 280 3.79 -2.46 -14.99
C LYS A 280 4.31 -1.66 -13.81
N ARG A 281 3.47 -0.79 -13.22
CA ARG A 281 3.84 0.01 -12.05
C ARG A 281 4.22 -0.89 -10.88
N LEU A 282 3.36 -1.82 -10.49
CA LEU A 282 3.66 -2.76 -9.41
C LEU A 282 4.88 -3.65 -9.72
N ALA A 283 5.00 -4.15 -10.95
CA ALA A 283 6.14 -4.97 -11.35
C ALA A 283 7.47 -4.21 -11.25
N ASN A 284 7.51 -2.95 -11.65
CA ASN A 284 8.69 -2.09 -11.53
C ASN A 284 9.04 -1.84 -10.06
N LEU A 285 8.05 -1.51 -9.22
CA LEU A 285 8.25 -1.35 -7.77
C LEU A 285 8.86 -2.61 -7.16
N LEU A 286 8.28 -3.78 -7.44
CA LEU A 286 8.77 -5.05 -6.92
C LEU A 286 10.19 -5.38 -7.39
N LYS A 287 10.50 -5.16 -8.67
CA LYS A 287 11.85 -5.38 -9.22
C LYS A 287 12.88 -4.48 -8.54
N ASN A 288 12.56 -3.20 -8.37
CA ASN A 288 13.42 -2.25 -7.65
C ASN A 288 13.63 -2.67 -6.19
N GLU A 289 12.57 -3.09 -5.51
CA GLU A 289 12.64 -3.54 -4.11
C GLU A 289 13.44 -4.84 -3.96
N ILE A 290 13.31 -5.78 -4.91
CA ILE A 290 14.09 -7.02 -4.96
C ILE A 290 15.55 -6.72 -5.25
N GLU A 291 15.84 -5.87 -6.23
CA GLU A 291 17.20 -5.44 -6.54
C GLU A 291 17.86 -4.76 -5.33
N ASP A 292 17.13 -3.90 -4.63
CA ASP A 292 17.62 -3.21 -3.43
C ASP A 292 17.96 -4.19 -2.29
N VAL A 293 17.21 -5.28 -2.15
CA VAL A 293 17.49 -6.34 -1.16
C VAL A 293 18.60 -7.29 -1.63
N ASN A 294 18.67 -7.56 -2.93
CA ASN A 294 19.66 -8.43 -3.56
C ASN A 294 20.93 -7.69 -3.96
N ASP A 295 21.07 -6.39 -3.66
CA ASP A 295 22.24 -5.59 -4.02
C ASP A 295 23.50 -6.21 -3.42
N SER A 296 24.11 -7.07 -4.24
CA SER A 296 25.29 -7.87 -3.92
C SER A 296 26.53 -7.01 -3.69
N SER A 297 26.44 -5.72 -4.03
CA SER A 297 27.44 -4.74 -3.71
C SER A 297 27.49 -4.47 -2.21
N VAL A 298 26.43 -4.68 -1.44
CA VAL A 298 26.44 -4.49 0.02
C VAL A 298 27.02 -5.73 0.71
N ASP A 299 28.14 -5.54 1.42
CA ASP A 299 28.80 -6.59 2.19
C ASP A 299 28.16 -6.80 3.58
N LEU A 300 27.61 -5.75 4.18
CA LEU A 300 27.04 -5.77 5.53
C LEU A 300 25.88 -4.78 5.66
N TYR A 301 24.69 -5.28 6.02
CA TYR A 301 23.54 -4.45 6.39
C TYR A 301 23.44 -4.36 7.92
N LEU A 302 23.44 -3.14 8.45
CA LEU A 302 23.53 -2.85 9.89
C LEU A 302 22.21 -2.31 10.42
N ASP A 303 21.48 -3.10 11.22
CA ASP A 303 20.24 -2.70 11.87
C ASP A 303 20.44 -2.53 13.38
N ARG A 304 20.58 -1.26 13.80
CA ARG A 304 20.81 -0.90 15.21
C ARG A 304 19.56 -1.12 16.03
N THR A 305 18.40 -0.79 15.47
CA THR A 305 17.10 -0.80 16.14
C THR A 305 16.71 -2.21 16.54
N ASN A 306 16.83 -3.15 15.60
CA ASN A 306 16.51 -4.56 15.85
C ASN A 306 17.70 -5.36 16.39
N ARG A 307 18.88 -4.75 16.51
CA ARG A 307 20.14 -5.39 16.95
C ARG A 307 20.53 -6.59 16.07
N LYS A 308 20.23 -6.48 14.78
CA LYS A 308 20.50 -7.50 13.78
C LYS A 308 21.41 -6.96 12.70
N ILE A 309 22.18 -7.85 12.10
CA ILE A 309 23.09 -7.52 11.01
C ILE A 309 22.95 -8.60 9.96
N LYS A 310 22.82 -8.25 8.69
CA LYS A 310 22.87 -9.23 7.60
C LYS A 310 24.22 -9.13 6.90
N GLU A 311 25.02 -10.17 7.01
CA GLU A 311 26.26 -10.31 6.23
C GLU A 311 25.95 -11.15 4.99
N ARG A 312 26.55 -10.77 3.86
CA ARG A 312 26.25 -11.33 2.54
C ARG A 312 26.31 -12.86 2.49
N THR A 313 27.28 -13.49 3.15
CA THR A 313 27.53 -14.94 3.09
C THR A 313 27.06 -15.69 4.33
N LEU A 314 27.10 -15.08 5.51
CA LEU A 314 26.72 -15.67 6.79
C LEU A 314 25.22 -15.51 7.07
N GLY A 315 24.53 -14.64 6.34
CA GLY A 315 23.12 -14.33 6.55
C GLY A 315 22.90 -13.43 7.77
N THR A 316 21.73 -13.58 8.40
CA THR A 316 21.31 -12.73 9.52
C THR A 316 21.96 -13.16 10.83
N ILE A 317 22.62 -12.21 11.49
CA ILE A 317 23.32 -12.34 12.77
C ILE A 317 22.57 -11.50 13.81
N ASP A 318 21.99 -12.17 14.79
CA ASP A 318 21.30 -11.53 15.91
C ASP A 318 22.26 -11.32 17.10
N PHE A 319 22.42 -10.07 17.52
CA PHE A 319 23.28 -9.71 18.64
C PHE A 319 22.61 -9.93 20.00
N LYS A 320 21.28 -10.07 20.09
CA LYS A 320 20.52 -10.30 21.32
C LYS A 320 20.97 -9.36 22.46
N HIS A 321 21.60 -9.92 23.50
CA HIS A 321 22.11 -9.18 24.67
C HIS A 321 23.60 -8.77 24.55
N ARG A 322 24.21 -8.89 23.38
CA ARG A 322 25.64 -8.59 23.13
C ARG A 322 25.84 -7.13 22.71
N PHE A 323 25.29 -6.20 23.50
CA PHE A 323 25.24 -4.76 23.19
C PHE A 323 26.62 -4.15 22.90
N VAL A 324 27.61 -4.49 23.73
CA VAL A 324 28.99 -3.99 23.57
C VAL A 324 29.58 -4.36 22.20
N LEU A 325 29.31 -5.56 21.69
CA LEU A 325 29.83 -5.99 20.38
C LEU A 325 29.16 -5.21 19.25
N LEU A 326 27.86 -4.95 19.38
CA LEU A 326 27.11 -4.15 18.41
C LEU A 326 27.60 -2.70 18.40
N GLU A 327 27.80 -2.10 19.57
CA GLU A 327 28.32 -0.73 19.70
C GLU A 327 29.71 -0.58 19.09
N ILE A 328 30.62 -1.54 19.33
CA ILE A 328 31.94 -1.55 18.68
C ILE A 328 31.79 -1.59 17.15
N LEU A 329 30.91 -2.47 16.64
CA LEU A 329 30.71 -2.58 15.20
C LEU A 329 30.15 -1.29 14.60
N PHE A 330 29.13 -0.69 15.22
CA PHE A 330 28.52 0.55 14.73
C PHE A 330 29.48 1.74 14.80
N LEU A 331 30.25 1.87 15.87
CA LEU A 331 31.27 2.91 16.01
C LEU A 331 32.29 2.84 14.86
N LEU A 332 32.84 1.64 14.64
CA LEU A 332 33.85 1.43 13.62
C LEU A 332 33.26 1.56 12.21
N ALA A 333 32.08 0.98 11.95
CA ALA A 333 31.44 1.01 10.64
C ALA A 333 31.02 2.43 10.23
N LYS A 334 30.46 3.22 11.16
CA LYS A 334 30.05 4.62 10.89
C LYS A 334 31.24 5.51 10.51
N ASN A 335 32.43 5.18 11.03
CA ASN A 335 33.66 5.92 10.82
C ASN A 335 34.69 5.06 10.05
N SER A 336 34.23 4.41 8.98
CA SER A 336 35.04 3.49 8.19
C SER A 336 36.33 4.15 7.69
N GLY A 337 37.47 3.46 7.84
CA GLY A 337 38.80 3.98 7.54
C GLY A 337 39.45 4.82 8.65
N THR A 338 38.71 5.23 9.69
CA THR A 338 39.28 5.91 10.88
C THR A 338 39.78 4.86 11.88
N TYR A 339 41.01 5.03 12.39
CA TYR A 339 41.56 4.16 13.42
C TYR A 339 41.16 4.64 14.81
N TYR A 340 40.77 3.69 15.66
CA TYR A 340 40.49 3.90 17.07
C TYR A 340 41.48 3.11 17.89
N ASP A 341 42.25 3.80 18.72
CA ASP A 341 43.18 3.16 19.64
C ASP A 341 42.44 2.58 20.87
N LYS A 342 43.20 2.08 21.84
CA LYS A 342 42.59 1.48 23.04
C LYS A 342 41.94 2.52 23.95
N GLU A 343 42.48 3.74 23.99
CA GLU A 343 41.93 4.82 24.80
C GLU A 343 40.63 5.34 24.20
N ASP A 344 40.61 5.52 22.88
CA ASP A 344 39.42 5.94 22.13
C ASP A 344 38.28 4.93 22.30
N LEU A 345 38.59 3.64 22.21
CA LEU A 345 37.61 2.57 22.40
C LEU A 345 37.11 2.51 23.85
N ALA A 346 37.99 2.65 24.85
CA ALA A 346 37.61 2.70 26.27
C ALA A 346 36.59 3.83 26.53
N LYS A 347 36.92 5.04 26.07
CA LYS A 347 36.06 6.23 26.21
C LYS A 347 34.75 6.11 25.42
N SER A 348 34.81 5.65 24.18
CA SER A 348 33.62 5.66 23.29
C SER A 348 32.62 4.55 23.62
N ILE A 349 33.09 3.37 24.00
CA ILE A 349 32.23 2.19 24.21
C ILE A 349 31.80 2.05 25.67
N TRP A 350 32.71 2.26 26.61
CA TRP A 350 32.46 2.05 28.04
C TRP A 350 32.32 3.35 28.84
N LYS A 351 32.60 4.51 28.22
CA LYS A 351 32.59 5.83 28.89
C LYS A 351 33.49 5.88 30.12
N ASP A 352 34.61 5.18 30.04
CA ASP A 352 35.56 5.00 31.14
C ASP A 352 36.97 5.47 30.74
N GLU A 353 37.79 5.82 31.73
CA GLU A 353 39.20 6.10 31.52
C GLU A 353 39.99 4.81 31.24
N TYR A 354 40.95 4.90 30.32
CA TYR A 354 41.69 3.71 29.89
C TYR A 354 42.61 3.18 30.99
N ASN A 355 42.19 2.06 31.58
CA ASN A 355 43.04 1.19 32.40
C ASN A 355 43.56 -0.04 31.62
N PRO A 356 44.90 -0.18 31.39
CA PRO A 356 45.49 -1.32 30.69
C PRO A 356 45.17 -2.69 31.30
N LEU A 357 45.04 -2.80 32.63
CA LEU A 357 44.79 -4.08 33.32
C LEU A 357 43.40 -4.65 33.02
N ILE A 358 42.46 -3.77 32.65
CA ILE A 358 41.05 -4.12 32.40
C ILE A 358 40.78 -4.10 30.90
N HIS A 359 41.06 -2.97 30.25
CA HIS A 359 40.61 -2.70 28.89
C HIS A 359 41.38 -3.48 27.82
N ASP A 360 42.64 -3.83 28.04
CA ASP A 360 43.41 -4.61 27.05
C ASP A 360 42.74 -5.95 26.75
N LYS A 361 42.42 -6.68 27.82
CA LYS A 361 41.71 -7.96 27.71
C LYS A 361 40.29 -7.76 27.19
N LEU A 362 39.59 -6.73 27.68
CA LEU A 362 38.20 -6.48 27.31
C LEU A 362 38.02 -6.13 25.83
N ILE A 363 38.84 -5.21 25.30
CA ILE A 363 38.86 -4.80 23.89
C ILE A 363 39.24 -6.00 23.02
N TYR A 364 40.35 -6.68 23.35
CA TYR A 364 40.82 -7.80 22.56
C TYR A 364 39.77 -8.93 22.47
N THR A 365 39.18 -9.30 23.60
CA THR A 365 38.15 -10.35 23.64
C THR A 365 36.87 -9.93 22.94
N SER A 366 36.44 -8.66 23.06
CA SER A 366 35.24 -8.15 22.39
C SER A 366 35.42 -8.13 20.88
N VAL A 367 36.51 -7.54 20.37
CA VAL A 367 36.80 -7.52 18.92
C VAL A 367 36.98 -8.93 18.36
N SER A 368 37.63 -9.83 19.11
CA SER A 368 37.79 -11.23 18.71
C SER A 368 36.43 -11.95 18.60
N ARG A 369 35.54 -11.77 19.59
CA ARG A 369 34.17 -12.31 19.54
C ARG A 369 33.35 -11.72 18.41
N LEU A 370 33.44 -10.42 18.19
CA LEU A 370 32.75 -9.73 17.12
C LEU A 370 33.18 -10.27 15.74
N ARG A 371 34.49 -10.39 15.51
CA ARG A 371 35.03 -11.01 14.28
C ARG A 371 34.52 -12.43 14.05
N LYS A 372 34.41 -13.25 15.09
CA LYS A 372 33.85 -14.62 14.95
C LYS A 372 32.40 -14.64 14.50
N LEU A 373 31.65 -13.55 14.73
CA LEU A 373 30.26 -13.45 14.32
C LEU A 373 30.12 -12.94 12.89
N ILE A 374 30.88 -11.90 12.51
CA ILE A 374 30.64 -11.16 11.27
C ILE A 374 31.61 -11.50 10.14
N GLU A 375 32.77 -12.08 10.42
CA GLU A 375 33.76 -12.36 9.37
C GLU A 375 33.42 -13.68 8.67
N PRO A 376 33.33 -13.69 7.32
CA PRO A 376 33.11 -14.92 6.56
C PRO A 376 34.21 -15.94 6.85
N LYS A 377 33.84 -17.22 6.83
CA LYS A 377 34.80 -18.32 7.00
C LYS A 377 35.61 -18.48 5.72
N ASN A 378 36.69 -17.73 5.60
CA ASN A 378 37.63 -17.90 4.49
C ASN A 378 38.73 -18.91 4.85
N ASP A 379 39.28 -19.57 3.82
CA ASP A 379 40.45 -20.44 3.94
C ASP A 379 41.64 -19.72 4.58
N LYS A 380 42.41 -20.51 5.34
CA LYS A 380 43.56 -20.07 6.14
C LYS A 380 44.51 -19.21 5.30
N GLY A 381 44.50 -17.90 5.51
CA GLY A 381 45.49 -16.97 4.91
C GLY A 381 44.95 -15.63 4.40
N THR A 382 43.63 -15.44 4.29
CA THR A 382 43.06 -14.16 3.82
C THR A 382 43.00 -13.09 4.91
N LYS A 383 43.23 -11.83 4.51
CA LYS A 383 43.08 -10.64 5.39
C LYS A 383 41.63 -10.54 5.90
N ARG A 384 41.45 -10.05 7.13
CA ARG A 384 40.12 -9.79 7.73
C ARG A 384 39.33 -8.85 6.81
N LYS A 385 38.07 -9.19 6.53
CA LYS A 385 37.21 -8.47 5.58
C LYS A 385 36.66 -7.19 6.19
N TYR A 386 36.26 -7.21 7.46
CA TYR A 386 35.52 -6.10 8.06
C TYR A 386 36.35 -5.32 9.08
N ILE A 387 36.86 -5.97 10.12
CA ILE A 387 37.58 -5.27 11.19
C ILE A 387 39.07 -5.52 11.05
N ILE A 388 39.82 -4.45 10.77
CA ILE A 388 41.27 -4.49 10.54
C ILE A 388 41.98 -3.97 11.79
N ARG A 389 43.17 -4.51 12.09
CA ARG A 389 44.08 -3.99 13.12
C ARG A 389 45.29 -3.37 12.44
N GLY A 390 45.53 -2.08 12.66
CA GLY A 390 46.71 -1.35 12.22
C GLY A 390 47.69 -1.09 13.37
N LYS A 391 48.68 -0.24 13.12
CA LYS A 391 49.60 0.25 14.16
C LYS A 391 48.87 1.13 15.18
N ASP A 392 47.91 1.91 14.70
CA ASP A 392 47.17 2.92 15.47
C ASP A 392 45.84 2.38 16.04
N GLY A 393 45.67 1.06 16.13
CA GLY A 393 44.49 0.43 16.72
C GLY A 393 43.59 -0.32 15.73
N TYR A 394 42.26 -0.20 15.88
CA TYR A 394 41.27 -0.91 15.09
C TYR A 394 40.49 0.02 14.17
N THR A 395 40.16 -0.44 12.97
CA THR A 395 39.29 0.29 12.04
C THR A 395 38.34 -0.67 11.32
N PHE A 396 37.26 -0.13 10.78
CA PHE A 396 36.44 -0.84 9.81
C PHE A 396 37.02 -0.64 8.41
N ASN A 397 37.03 -1.71 7.61
CA ASN A 397 37.62 -1.71 6.27
C ASN A 397 36.89 -0.70 5.36
N PRO A 398 37.57 0.35 4.86
CA PRO A 398 36.95 1.36 3.99
C PRO A 398 36.48 0.80 2.64
N MET A 399 37.01 -0.35 2.23
CA MET A 399 36.59 -1.03 1.00
C MET A 399 35.33 -1.89 1.19
N ALA A 400 34.92 -2.17 2.43
CA ALA A 400 33.70 -2.93 2.69
C ALA A 400 32.49 -2.02 2.50
N LYS A 401 31.57 -2.44 1.62
CA LYS A 401 30.35 -1.69 1.33
C LYS A 401 29.31 -2.00 2.40
N ILE A 402 28.93 -0.99 3.17
CA ILE A 402 27.98 -1.14 4.27
C ILE A 402 26.75 -0.30 4.03
N ARG A 403 25.62 -0.74 4.57
CA ARG A 403 24.37 0.01 4.54
C ARG A 403 23.75 0.01 5.93
N PHE A 404 23.33 1.18 6.39
CA PHE A 404 22.65 1.32 7.67
C PHE A 404 21.13 1.25 7.46
N HIS A 405 20.46 0.54 8.36
CA HIS A 405 19.01 0.58 8.46
C HIS A 405 18.57 2.05 8.65
N MET A 406 17.65 2.52 7.80
CA MET A 406 17.14 3.91 7.64
C MET A 406 17.81 4.80 6.56
N GLU A 407 18.70 4.31 5.71
CA GLU A 407 18.94 4.98 4.41
C GLU A 407 17.76 4.70 3.45
N SER A 408 16.60 5.29 3.73
CA SER A 408 15.55 5.38 2.73
C SER A 408 16.08 6.22 1.57
N LYS A 409 16.40 5.59 0.44
CA LYS A 409 16.30 6.33 -0.83
C LYS A 409 14.87 6.81 -0.88
N VAL A 410 14.69 8.11 -0.71
CA VAL A 410 13.48 8.80 -1.14
C VAL A 410 13.46 8.59 -2.64
N SER A 411 12.85 7.49 -3.11
CA SER A 411 12.40 7.43 -4.48
C SER A 411 11.28 8.46 -4.57
N ASN A 412 11.68 9.69 -4.88
CA ASN A 412 10.81 10.66 -5.52
C ASN A 412 10.51 10.15 -6.93
N ASP A 413 9.88 8.97 -7.03
CA ASP A 413 9.15 8.63 -8.23
C ASP A 413 7.89 9.49 -8.18
N LYS A 414 8.06 10.72 -8.67
CA LYS A 414 6.95 11.53 -9.16
C LYS A 414 6.34 10.79 -10.35
N ALA A 415 5.60 9.72 -10.07
CA ALA A 415 4.58 9.25 -10.98
C ALA A 415 3.48 10.32 -11.01
N ILE A 416 3.03 10.68 -12.20
CA ILE A 416 1.92 11.61 -12.39
C ILE A 416 0.71 11.08 -11.62
N GLY A 417 0.29 11.85 -10.59
CA GLY A 417 -0.75 11.50 -9.63
C GLY A 417 -0.42 10.23 -8.85
N ASN A 418 -0.31 10.28 -7.52
CA ASN A 418 -0.22 9.10 -6.66
C ASN A 418 -1.53 8.28 -6.65
N VAL A 419 -2.05 7.94 -7.83
CA VAL A 419 -3.31 7.24 -8.04
C VAL A 419 -3.03 5.75 -7.93
N GLU A 420 -3.13 5.26 -6.71
CA GLU A 420 -3.07 3.82 -6.46
C GLU A 420 -4.40 3.15 -6.87
N LEU A 421 -4.35 1.91 -7.34
CA LEU A 421 -5.52 1.08 -7.65
C LEU A 421 -6.53 0.99 -6.48
N SER A 422 -6.05 1.14 -5.25
CA SER A 422 -6.81 1.09 -3.99
C SER A 422 -7.56 2.39 -3.66
N SER A 423 -7.33 3.48 -4.41
CA SER A 423 -8.00 4.76 -4.19
C SER A 423 -9.54 4.59 -4.34
N PRO A 424 -10.39 5.40 -3.68
CA PRO A 424 -11.84 5.28 -3.81
C PRO A 424 -12.35 5.85 -5.15
N VAL A 425 -13.13 5.09 -5.95
CA VAL A 425 -13.90 5.64 -7.11
C VAL A 425 -15.21 6.21 -6.62
#